data_AF-A0A349JE71-F1
#
_entry.id   AF-A0A349JE71-F1
#
_cell.length_a   1.000
_cell.length_b   1.000
_cell.length_c   1.000
_cell.angle_alpha   90.00
_cell.angle_beta   90.00
_cell.angle_gamma   90.00
#
_symmetry.space_group_name_H-M   'P 1'
#
loop_
_entity.id
_entity.type
_entity.pdbx_description
1 polymer ?
#
loop_
_entity_poly.entity_id
_entity_poly.type
_entity_poly.pdbx_seq_one_letter_code
_entity_poly.pdbx_strand_id
1 'polypeptide(L)'
;MPTSFRDLEIWRRSLAWATEVHVVTRAFPREEMWGLAAQVRRAAISVPSNIAEGHGRLTAADFKQFLAVARGSLREAETQLEMSLRLGYVKQIQVQPLIDEAQAIGRMVSSFISRITEQRSGPATRAQSSKLKAQSSS
;
A
#
# COMPACT_ATOMS: atom_id res chain seq x y z
N MET A 1 -16.20 5.58 -6.76
CA MET A 1 -15.16 5.48 -5.72
C MET A 1 -15.75 5.97 -4.42
N PRO A 2 -15.33 5.45 -3.25
CA PRO A 2 -15.82 5.95 -1.96
C PRO A 2 -15.49 7.42 -1.77
N THR A 3 -16.34 8.14 -1.04
CA THR A 3 -16.20 9.58 -0.78
C THR A 3 -15.14 9.90 0.27
N SER A 4 -14.85 8.96 1.18
CA SER A 4 -13.74 9.07 2.13
C SER A 4 -12.72 7.97 1.91
N PHE A 5 -11.43 8.28 2.10
CA PHE A 5 -10.40 7.25 2.19
C PHE A 5 -10.64 6.30 3.37
N ARG A 6 -11.41 6.73 4.39
CA ARG A 6 -11.78 5.89 5.55
C ARG A 6 -12.68 4.72 5.18
N ASP A 7 -13.36 4.81 4.04
CA ASP A 7 -14.22 3.75 3.50
C ASP A 7 -13.42 2.72 2.68
N LEU A 8 -12.13 2.98 2.42
CA LEU A 8 -11.26 2.05 1.72
C LEU A 8 -10.81 0.96 2.70
N GLU A 9 -11.19 -0.29 2.42
CA GLU A 9 -10.76 -1.43 3.22
C GLU A 9 -9.22 -1.56 3.27
N ILE A 10 -8.55 -1.25 2.15
CA ILE A 10 -7.07 -1.20 2.11
C ILE A 10 -6.51 -0.21 3.12
N TRP A 11 -7.16 0.95 3.30
CA TRP A 11 -6.71 1.95 4.26
C TRP A 11 -6.95 1.50 5.70
N ARG A 12 -8.15 1.00 6.01
CA ARG A 12 -8.50 0.50 7.36
C ARG A 12 -7.53 -0.58 7.82
N ARG A 13 -7.27 -1.56 6.96
CA ARG A 13 -6.32 -2.64 7.25
C ARG A 13 -4.90 -2.14 7.39
N SER A 14 -4.45 -1.25 6.51
CA SER A 14 -3.12 -0.63 6.64
C SER A 14 -2.95 0.19 7.92
N LEU A 15 -3.99 0.89 8.38
CA LEU A 15 -3.93 1.64 9.64
C LEU A 15 -3.85 0.71 10.85
N ALA A 16 -4.67 -0.35 10.88
CA ALA A 16 -4.63 -1.35 11.93
C ALA A 16 -3.26 -2.05 11.97
N TRP A 17 -2.79 -2.51 10.82
CA TRP A 17 -1.47 -3.13 10.68
C TRP A 17 -0.33 -2.21 11.12
N ALA A 18 -0.31 -0.94 10.72
CA ALA A 18 0.73 0.00 11.13
C ALA A 18 0.71 0.26 12.65
N THR A 19 -0.47 0.23 13.27
CA THR A 19 -0.61 0.34 14.72
C THR A 19 0.00 -0.87 15.42
N GLU A 20 -0.26 -2.08 14.93
CA GLU A 20 0.31 -3.31 15.50
C GLU A 20 1.83 -3.40 15.31
N VAL A 21 2.37 -2.93 14.18
CA VAL A 21 3.82 -2.77 13.99
C VAL A 21 4.41 -1.86 15.09
N HIS A 22 3.73 -0.78 15.43
CA HIS A 22 4.16 0.12 16.50
C HIS A 22 4.16 -0.58 17.87
N VAL A 23 3.17 -1.46 18.13
CA VAL A 23 3.09 -2.24 19.36
C VAL A 23 4.20 -3.28 19.44
N VAL A 24 4.41 -4.09 18.40
CA VAL A 24 5.43 -5.15 18.37
C VAL A 24 6.84 -4.59 18.54
N THR A 25 7.13 -3.45 17.93
CA THR A 25 8.44 -2.79 18.02
C THR A 25 8.76 -2.23 19.41
N ARG A 26 7.82 -2.24 20.37
CA ARG A 26 8.13 -1.93 21.77
C ARG A 26 8.97 -3.00 22.45
N ALA A 27 9.01 -4.21 21.89
CA ALA A 27 9.84 -5.30 22.39
C ALA A 27 11.31 -5.20 21.93
N PHE A 28 11.64 -4.28 21.02
CA PHE A 28 13.00 -4.15 20.52
C PHE A 28 13.95 -3.63 21.62
N PRO A 29 15.25 -3.94 21.54
CA PRO A 29 16.26 -3.37 22.43
C PRO A 29 16.24 -1.84 22.42
N ARG A 30 16.60 -1.22 23.55
CA ARG A 30 16.49 0.24 23.72
C ARG A 30 17.43 1.00 22.77
N GLU A 31 18.58 0.42 22.46
CA GLU A 31 19.57 0.91 21.49
C GLU A 31 19.01 1.00 20.06
N GLU A 32 18.01 0.17 19.71
CA GLU A 32 17.37 0.15 18.39
C GLU A 32 16.18 1.11 18.28
N MET A 33 15.84 1.83 19.35
CA MET A 33 14.71 2.77 19.39
C MET A 33 14.80 3.84 18.30
N TRP A 34 16.01 4.34 18.03
CA TRP A 34 16.29 5.30 16.95
C TRP A 34 16.80 4.63 15.66
N GLY A 35 17.12 3.34 15.74
CA GLY A 35 17.56 2.50 14.63
C GLY A 35 16.38 1.80 13.95
N LEU A 36 16.37 0.47 13.98
CA LEU A 36 15.40 -0.35 13.26
C LEU A 36 13.96 -0.06 13.66
N ALA A 37 13.68 0.19 14.95
CA ALA A 37 12.32 0.47 15.43
C ALA A 37 11.76 1.76 14.80
N ALA A 38 12.57 2.81 14.68
CA ALA A 38 12.13 4.06 14.06
C ALA A 38 11.92 3.90 12.55
N GLN A 39 12.78 3.13 11.86
CA GLN A 39 12.65 2.90 10.43
C GLN A 39 11.37 2.12 10.09
N VAL A 40 11.12 0.99 10.77
CA VAL A 40 9.94 0.16 10.50
C VAL A 40 8.64 0.86 10.84
N ARG A 41 8.62 1.68 11.91
CA ARG A 41 7.44 2.50 12.23
C ARG A 41 7.16 3.54 11.15
N ARG A 42 8.19 4.21 10.62
CA ARG A 42 8.02 5.18 9.52
C ARG A 42 7.53 4.51 8.25
N ALA A 43 8.13 3.39 7.87
CA ALA A 43 7.71 2.60 6.71
C ALA A 43 6.24 2.15 6.88
N ALA A 44 5.87 1.62 8.05
CA ALA A 44 4.51 1.17 8.31
C ALA A 44 3.48 2.32 8.28
N ILE A 45 3.76 3.46 8.93
CA ILE A 45 2.89 4.66 8.93
C ILE A 45 2.74 5.24 7.52
N SER A 46 3.79 5.15 6.69
CA SER A 46 3.76 5.61 5.30
C SER A 46 2.69 4.92 4.46
N VAL A 47 2.35 3.65 4.73
CA VAL A 47 1.37 2.88 3.95
C VAL A 47 -0.04 3.50 4.00
N PRO A 48 -0.72 3.61 5.17
CA PRO A 48 -2.04 4.25 5.22
C PRO A 48 -1.98 5.74 4.87
N SER A 49 -0.86 6.42 5.14
CA SER A 49 -0.69 7.85 4.81
C SER A 49 -0.73 8.08 3.29
N ASN A 50 0.04 7.30 2.53
CA ASN A 50 0.04 7.38 1.07
C ASN A 50 -1.31 6.96 0.46
N ILE A 51 -1.99 5.96 1.03
CA ILE A 51 -3.34 5.59 0.56
C ILE A 51 -4.32 6.76 0.73
N ALA A 52 -4.30 7.43 1.89
CA ALA A 52 -5.16 8.58 2.16
C ALA A 52 -4.82 9.78 1.28
N GLU A 53 -3.53 10.10 1.15
CA GLU A 53 -3.06 11.20 0.32
C GLU A 53 -3.38 10.98 -1.16
N GLY A 54 -3.17 9.76 -1.65
CA GLY A 54 -3.51 9.36 -3.01
C GLY A 54 -5.00 9.44 -3.31
N HIS A 55 -5.87 9.04 -2.37
CA HIS A 55 -7.32 9.16 -2.52
C HIS A 55 -7.77 10.61 -2.68
N GLY A 56 -7.07 11.56 -2.05
CA GLY A 56 -7.32 12.99 -2.18
C GLY A 56 -6.82 13.62 -3.49
N ARG A 57 -6.18 12.86 -4.40
CA ARG A 57 -5.68 13.39 -5.67
C ARG A 57 -6.77 13.46 -6.75
N LEU A 58 -6.59 14.39 -7.68
CA LEU A 58 -7.57 14.70 -8.73
C LEU A 58 -7.64 13.63 -9.82
N THR A 59 -6.56 12.87 -10.02
CA THR A 59 -6.48 11.87 -11.10
C THR A 59 -6.16 10.47 -10.59
N ALA A 60 -6.67 9.46 -11.30
CA ALA A 60 -6.31 8.07 -11.01
C ALA A 60 -4.82 7.77 -11.28
N ALA A 61 -4.15 8.56 -12.14
CA ALA A 61 -2.71 8.40 -12.38
C ALA A 61 -1.92 8.83 -11.13
N ASP A 62 -2.27 9.97 -10.54
CA ASP A 62 -1.67 10.43 -9.28
C ASP A 62 -1.95 9.42 -8.17
N PHE A 63 -3.20 8.96 -8.02
CA PHE A 63 -3.54 7.97 -7.00
C PHE A 63 -2.70 6.68 -7.16
N LYS A 64 -2.48 6.20 -8.39
CA LYS A 64 -1.59 5.03 -8.63
C LYS A 64 -0.16 5.27 -8.13
N GLN A 65 0.39 6.47 -8.31
CA GLN A 65 1.74 6.77 -7.82
C GLN A 65 1.82 6.66 -6.31
N PHE A 66 0.84 7.22 -5.60
CA PHE A 66 0.75 7.09 -4.14
C PHE A 66 0.56 5.63 -3.69
N LEU A 67 -0.26 4.84 -4.40
CA LEU A 67 -0.40 3.42 -4.10
C LEU A 67 0.88 2.62 -4.38
N ALA A 68 1.67 3.01 -5.39
CA ALA A 68 2.97 2.42 -5.65
C ALA A 68 3.97 2.71 -4.52
N VAL A 69 3.98 3.95 -3.99
CA VAL A 69 4.77 4.32 -2.81
C VAL A 69 4.32 3.52 -1.59
N ALA A 70 3.01 3.44 -1.33
CA ALA A 70 2.46 2.64 -0.23
C ALA A 70 2.92 1.17 -0.33
N ARG A 71 2.90 0.59 -1.54
CA ARG A 71 3.40 -0.77 -1.79
C ARG A 71 4.90 -0.90 -1.53
N GLY A 72 5.70 0.11 -1.89
CA GLY A 72 7.13 0.16 -1.60
C GLY A 72 7.41 0.18 -0.10
N SER A 73 6.76 1.08 0.65
CA SER A 73 6.90 1.16 2.11
C SER A 73 6.44 -0.12 2.82
N LEU A 74 5.44 -0.82 2.28
CA LEU A 74 5.00 -2.11 2.82
C LEU A 74 6.09 -3.19 2.70
N ARG A 75 6.81 -3.25 1.57
CA ARG A 75 7.93 -4.18 1.37
C ARG A 75 9.14 -3.84 2.23
N GLU A 76 9.41 -2.55 2.40
CA GLU A 76 10.44 -2.07 3.30
C GLU A 76 10.17 -2.51 4.74
N ALA A 77 8.94 -2.28 5.23
CA ALA A 77 8.53 -2.70 6.57
C ALA A 77 8.56 -4.22 6.75
N GLU A 78 8.10 -5.00 5.75
CA GLU A 78 8.18 -6.48 5.76
C GLU A 78 9.63 -6.95 5.92
N THR A 79 10.56 -6.36 5.15
CA THR A 79 12.00 -6.66 5.24
C THR A 79 12.56 -6.34 6.63
N GLN A 80 12.20 -5.20 7.20
CA GLN A 80 12.67 -4.77 8.52
C GLN A 80 12.08 -5.63 9.65
N LEU A 81 10.84 -6.09 9.52
CA LEU A 81 10.22 -7.05 10.42
C LEU A 81 10.94 -8.41 10.37
N GLU A 82 11.24 -8.93 9.18
CA GLU A 82 12.05 -10.15 9.05
C GLU A 82 13.46 -9.99 9.63
N MET A 83 14.09 -8.82 9.43
CA MET A 83 15.38 -8.51 10.04
C MET A 83 15.30 -8.54 11.57
N SER A 84 14.26 -7.95 12.17
CA SER A 84 14.09 -7.94 13.62
C SER A 84 13.95 -9.34 14.24
N LEU A 85 13.34 -10.27 13.50
CA LEU A 85 13.27 -11.68 13.87
C LEU A 85 14.65 -12.33 13.83
N ARG A 86 15.42 -12.12 12.75
CA ARG A 86 16.78 -12.69 12.59
C ARG A 86 17.76 -12.16 13.63
N LEU A 87 17.59 -10.90 14.05
CA LEU A 87 18.37 -10.28 15.12
C LEU A 87 17.92 -10.70 16.52
N GLY A 88 16.83 -11.47 16.65
CA GLY A 88 16.32 -11.96 17.92
C GLY A 88 15.61 -10.91 18.77
N TYR A 89 15.21 -9.77 18.20
CA TYR A 89 14.51 -8.70 18.92
C TYR A 89 13.06 -9.06 19.24
N VAL A 90 12.50 -9.99 18.47
CA VAL A 90 11.11 -10.45 18.56
C VAL A 90 11.03 -11.92 18.16
N LYS A 91 9.98 -12.59 18.64
CA LYS A 91 9.71 -13.99 18.32
C LYS A 91 8.83 -14.10 17.07
N GLN A 92 8.95 -15.24 16.38
CA GLN A 92 8.12 -15.59 15.21
C GLN A 92 6.63 -15.34 15.44
N ILE A 93 6.10 -15.77 16.59
CA ILE A 93 4.68 -15.65 16.95
C ILE A 93 4.19 -14.20 17.02
N GLN A 94 5.10 -13.23 17.24
CA GLN A 94 4.76 -11.81 17.31
C GLN A 94 4.76 -11.14 15.94
N VAL A 95 5.58 -11.63 15.00
CA VAL A 95 5.84 -10.97 13.72
C VAL A 95 5.15 -11.63 12.55
N GLN A 96 5.00 -12.96 12.55
CA GLN A 96 4.40 -13.68 11.42
C GLN A 96 3.01 -13.15 11.05
N PRO A 97 2.09 -12.86 12.00
CA PRO A 97 0.79 -12.28 11.65
C PRO A 97 0.91 -10.91 10.95
N LEU A 98 1.93 -10.12 11.28
CA LEU A 98 2.17 -8.82 10.64
C LEU A 98 2.73 -8.97 9.22
N ILE A 99 3.57 -9.98 8.98
CA ILE A 99 4.08 -10.31 7.65
C ILE A 99 2.92 -10.80 6.76
N ASP A 100 2.10 -11.72 7.27
CA ASP A 100 0.96 -12.26 6.53
C ASP A 100 -0.04 -11.15 6.16
N GLU A 101 -0.32 -10.25 7.11
CA GLU A 101 -1.19 -9.09 6.89
C GLU A 101 -0.57 -8.10 5.89
N ALA A 102 0.74 -7.83 5.96
CA ALA A 102 1.43 -7.00 4.98
C ALA A 102 1.30 -7.59 3.56
N GLN A 103 1.46 -8.91 3.41
CA GLN A 103 1.27 -9.56 2.12
C GLN A 103 -0.18 -9.48 1.62
N ALA A 104 -1.16 -9.62 2.51
CA ALA A 104 -2.57 -9.46 2.18
C ALA A 104 -2.87 -8.02 1.69
N ILE A 105 -2.42 -7.01 2.43
CA ILE A 105 -2.52 -5.60 2.04
C ILE A 105 -1.85 -5.38 0.68
N GLY A 106 -0.66 -5.93 0.44
CA GLY A 106 0.07 -5.79 -0.82
C GLY A 106 -0.71 -6.36 -2.03
N ARG A 107 -1.41 -7.48 -1.85
CA ARG A 107 -2.32 -8.04 -2.85
C ARG A 107 -3.52 -7.13 -3.09
N MET A 108 -4.11 -6.59 -2.02
CA MET A 108 -5.24 -5.67 -2.15
C MET A 108 -4.86 -4.37 -2.86
N VAL A 109 -3.69 -3.79 -2.54
CA VAL A 109 -3.16 -2.60 -3.22
C VAL A 109 -2.96 -2.89 -4.70
N SER A 110 -2.38 -4.04 -5.05
CA SER A 110 -2.17 -4.43 -6.44
C SER A 110 -3.50 -4.62 -7.19
N SER A 111 -4.47 -5.29 -6.59
CA SER A 111 -5.82 -5.45 -7.14
C SER A 111 -6.52 -4.10 -7.34
N PHE A 112 -6.37 -3.19 -6.36
CA PHE A 112 -6.95 -1.85 -6.44
C PHE A 112 -6.31 -1.05 -7.59
N ILE A 113 -4.99 -1.08 -7.74
CA ILE A 113 -4.26 -0.46 -8.86
C ILE A 113 -4.76 -0.98 -10.22
N SER A 114 -4.96 -2.30 -10.36
CA SER A 114 -5.49 -2.88 -11.60
C SER A 114 -6.90 -2.37 -11.89
N ARG A 115 -7.79 -2.39 -10.89
CA ARG A 115 -9.18 -1.93 -11.04
C ARG A 115 -9.28 -0.45 -11.43
N ILE A 116 -8.49 0.43 -10.83
CA ILE A 116 -8.48 1.86 -11.21
C ILE A 116 -7.84 2.11 -12.58
N THR A 117 -7.09 1.15 -13.10
CA THR A 117 -6.57 1.17 -14.48
C THR A 117 -7.66 0.75 -15.46
N GLU A 118 -8.36 -0.34 -15.19
CA GLU A 118 -9.39 -0.92 -16.08
C GLU A 118 -10.64 -0.06 -16.19
N GLN A 119 -11.07 0.62 -15.12
CA GLN A 119 -12.24 1.52 -15.13
C GLN A 119 -12.11 2.71 -16.10
N ARG A 120 -10.93 2.94 -16.69
CA ARG A 120 -10.70 3.96 -17.74
C ARG A 120 -10.49 3.37 -19.14
N SER A 121 -10.46 2.04 -19.28
CA SER A 121 -10.26 1.34 -20.56
C SER A 121 -11.56 0.80 -21.20
N GLY A 122 -12.74 1.03 -20.61
CA GLY A 122 -14.05 0.65 -21.15
C GLY A 122 -14.90 1.84 -21.60
N PRO A 123 -16.02 1.60 -22.31
CA PRO A 123 -16.17 1.64 -23.78
C PRO A 123 -15.96 3.01 -24.46
N ALA A 124 -15.60 4.08 -23.74
CA ALA A 124 -15.45 5.42 -24.34
C ALA A 124 -14.26 5.52 -25.33
N THR A 125 -13.20 4.73 -25.11
CA THR A 125 -11.99 4.74 -25.95
C THR A 125 -12.13 3.90 -27.21
N ARG A 126 -13.06 2.91 -27.24
CA ARG A 126 -13.27 2.03 -28.42
C ARG A 126 -14.08 2.70 -29.52
N ALA A 127 -14.91 3.70 -29.16
CA ALA A 127 -15.76 4.44 -30.09
C ALA A 127 -15.02 5.56 -30.88
N GLN A 128 -13.85 6.00 -30.41
CA GLN A 128 -13.04 6.99 -31.14
C GLN A 128 -12.09 6.32 -32.15
N SER A 129 -11.60 5.11 -31.88
CA SER A 129 -10.74 4.38 -32.83
C SER A 129 -11.50 3.83 -34.05
N SER A 130 -12.82 3.60 -33.95
CA SER A 130 -13.64 3.16 -35.09
C SER A 130 -14.04 4.30 -36.03
N LYS A 131 -14.20 5.53 -35.53
CA LYS A 131 -14.50 6.71 -36.37
C LYS A 131 -13.30 7.19 -37.19
N LEU A 132 -12.08 7.03 -36.68
CA LEU A 132 -10.86 7.39 -37.41
C LEU A 132 -10.53 6.44 -38.58
N LYS A 133 -10.89 5.15 -38.49
CA LYS A 133 -10.69 4.19 -39.60
C LYS A 133 -11.75 4.29 -40.70
N ALA A 134 -12.92 4.87 -40.43
CA ALA A 134 -13.97 5.07 -41.43
C ALA A 134 -13.77 6.34 -42.28
N GLN A 135 -12.95 7.30 -41.82
CA GLN A 135 -12.67 8.56 -42.52
C GLN A 135 -11.39 8.51 -43.38
N SER A 136 -10.59 7.45 -43.27
CA SER A 136 -9.37 7.23 -44.06
C SER A 136 -9.56 6.26 -45.23
N SER A 137 -10.80 5.93 -45.58
CA SER A 137 -11.15 5.01 -46.67
C SER A 137 -12.13 5.63 -47.67
N SER A 138 -12.09 6.95 -47.83
CA SER A 138 -12.77 7.70 -48.90
C SER A 138 -11.76 8.55 -49.65
#